data_AF-A0A2A2WSX3-F1
#
_entry.id   AF-A0A2A2WSX3-F1
#
_cell.length_a   1.000
_cell.length_b   1.000
_cell.length_c   1.000
_cell.angle_alpha   90.00
_cell.angle_beta   90.00
_cell.angle_gamma   90.00
#
_symmetry.space_group_name_H-M   'P 1'
#
loop_
_entity.id
_entity.type
_entity.pdbx_description
1 polymer ?
#
loop_
_entity_poly.entity_id
_entity_poly.type
_entity_poly.pdbx_seq_one_letter_code
_entity_poly.pdbx_strand_id
1 'polypeptide(L)'
;MLRLLVPVVIGLLLLAIIAGWFWYTTWLVRSAIDELAHRRRLLAGVDPLQVTAKKAAASVEAAHDAAHRALSLTVESWYDLRESRAVGTALVERFPKIEERAARDPEFLDVLEDADALLNETRPGADEIDELLGRTTRMDELNLRLRALVHQYDSAGRRGLGRFFP
;
A
#
# COMPACT_ATOMS: atom_id res chain seq x y z
N MET A 1 -44.74 -68.17 -15.47
CA MET A 1 -43.55 -67.29 -15.61
C MET A 1 -43.64 -66.00 -14.78
N LEU A 2 -44.79 -65.34 -14.65
CA LEU A 2 -44.93 -64.10 -13.86
C LEU A 2 -44.56 -64.24 -12.35
N ARG A 3 -44.82 -65.40 -11.73
CA ARG A 3 -44.52 -65.68 -10.30
C ARG A 3 -43.02 -65.73 -9.94
N LEU A 4 -42.14 -65.96 -10.93
CA LEU A 4 -40.68 -65.95 -10.73
C LEU A 4 -40.05 -64.60 -11.08
N LEU A 5 -40.70 -63.80 -11.93
CA LEU A 5 -40.24 -62.44 -12.30
C LEU A 5 -40.40 -61.45 -11.14
N VAL A 6 -41.54 -61.49 -10.44
CA VAL A 6 -41.83 -60.59 -9.31
C VAL A 6 -40.76 -60.61 -8.21
N PRO A 7 -40.33 -61.77 -7.66
CA PRO A 7 -39.30 -61.79 -6.62
C PRO A 7 -37.92 -61.33 -7.11
N VAL A 8 -37.58 -61.58 -8.38
CA VAL A 8 -36.32 -61.12 -8.98
C VAL A 8 -36.32 -59.59 -9.13
N VAL A 9 -37.42 -59.00 -9.59
CA VAL A 9 -37.57 -57.54 -9.71
C VAL A 9 -37.52 -56.86 -8.34
N ILE A 10 -38.16 -57.45 -7.33
CA ILE A 10 -38.10 -56.93 -5.94
C ILE A 10 -36.67 -57.03 -5.40
N GLY A 11 -35.97 -58.13 -5.63
CA GLY A 11 -34.57 -58.29 -5.24
C GLY A 11 -33.66 -57.25 -5.89
N LEU A 12 -33.82 -56.99 -7.18
CA LEU A 12 -33.06 -55.96 -7.91
C LEU A 12 -33.38 -54.55 -7.43
N LEU A 13 -34.64 -54.25 -7.11
CA LEU A 13 -35.03 -52.96 -6.53
C LEU A 13 -34.39 -52.74 -5.15
N LEU A 14 -34.39 -53.75 -4.28
CA LEU A 14 -33.70 -53.67 -2.99
C LEU A 14 -32.21 -53.46 -3.16
N LEU A 15 -31.57 -54.15 -4.10
CA LEU A 15 -30.16 -54.00 -4.39
C LEU A 15 -29.84 -52.60 -4.94
N ALA A 16 -30.69 -52.06 -5.80
CA ALA A 16 -30.56 -50.70 -6.32
C ALA A 16 -30.73 -49.64 -5.23
N ILE A 17 -31.66 -49.83 -4.30
CA ILE A 17 -31.85 -48.93 -3.15
C ILE A 17 -30.63 -48.96 -2.24
N ILE A 18 -30.10 -50.14 -1.93
CA ILE A 18 -28.89 -50.29 -1.10
C ILE A 18 -27.68 -49.65 -1.80
N ALA A 19 -27.49 -49.90 -3.09
CA ALA A 19 -26.40 -49.29 -3.87
C ALA A 19 -26.52 -47.76 -3.92
N GLY A 20 -27.74 -47.23 -4.12
CA GLY A 20 -28.00 -45.80 -4.09
C GLY A 20 -27.71 -45.16 -2.73
N TRP A 21 -28.04 -45.85 -1.64
CA TRP A 21 -27.73 -45.41 -0.28
C TRP A 21 -26.23 -45.36 -0.03
N PHE A 22 -25.48 -46.40 -0.43
CA PHE A 22 -24.02 -46.41 -0.32
C PHE A 22 -23.36 -45.31 -1.16
N TRP A 23 -23.87 -45.05 -2.36
CA TRP A 23 -23.39 -43.95 -3.19
C TRP A 23 -23.65 -42.59 -2.53
N TYR A 24 -24.86 -42.38 -2.02
CA TYR A 24 -25.26 -41.13 -1.37
C TYR A 24 -24.45 -40.85 -0.10
N THR A 25 -24.25 -41.86 0.75
CA THR A 25 -23.42 -41.74 1.96
C THR A 25 -21.95 -41.48 1.63
N THR A 26 -21.40 -42.15 0.61
CA THR A 26 -20.04 -41.88 0.12
C THR A 26 -19.89 -40.46 -0.42
N TRP A 27 -20.88 -39.97 -1.18
CA TRP A 27 -20.89 -38.60 -1.69
C TRP A 27 -20.96 -37.56 -0.57
N LEU A 28 -21.83 -37.77 0.43
CA LEU A 28 -21.93 -36.89 1.59
C LEU A 28 -20.62 -36.83 2.39
N VAL A 29 -20.01 -37.98 2.69
CA VAL A 29 -18.73 -38.02 3.41
C VAL A 29 -17.64 -37.29 2.63
N ARG A 30 -17.58 -37.49 1.30
CA ARG A 30 -16.61 -36.79 0.45
C ARG A 30 -16.83 -35.28 0.45
N SER A 31 -18.08 -34.82 0.32
CA SER A 31 -18.40 -33.39 0.36
C SER A 31 -18.08 -32.75 1.71
N ALA A 32 -18.32 -33.46 2.82
CA ALA A 32 -18.00 -32.98 4.16
C ALA A 32 -16.49 -32.89 4.38
N ILE A 33 -15.71 -33.84 3.84
CA ILE A 33 -14.24 -33.81 3.89
C ILE A 33 -13.69 -32.66 3.03
N ASP A 34 -14.24 -32.44 1.83
CA ASP A 34 -13.81 -31.35 0.96
C ASP A 34 -14.13 -29.98 1.59
N GLU A 35 -15.30 -29.82 2.21
CA GLU A 35 -15.68 -28.62 2.95
C GLU A 35 -14.82 -28.40 4.20
N LEU A 36 -14.53 -29.46 4.97
CA LEU A 36 -13.61 -29.39 6.12
C LEU A 36 -12.18 -29.09 5.69
N ALA A 37 -11.73 -29.64 4.56
CA ALA A 37 -10.42 -29.33 3.99
C ALA A 37 -10.35 -27.89 3.49
N HIS A 38 -11.43 -27.38 2.88
CA HIS A 38 -11.55 -25.99 2.46
C HIS A 38 -11.53 -25.05 3.68
N ARG A 39 -12.35 -25.31 4.70
CA ARG A 39 -12.34 -24.57 5.98
C ARG A 39 -10.99 -24.64 6.70
N ARG A 40 -10.33 -25.80 6.69
CA ARG A 40 -9.00 -25.97 7.28
C ARG A 40 -7.93 -25.20 6.49
N ARG A 41 -8.02 -25.12 5.16
CA ARG A 41 -7.15 -24.29 4.32
C ARG A 41 -7.39 -22.79 4.55
N LEU A 42 -8.65 -22.39 4.71
CA LEU A 42 -9.04 -21.02 5.06
C LEU A 42 -8.51 -20.63 6.45
N LEU A 43 -8.68 -21.50 7.46
CA LEU A 43 -8.15 -21.28 8.81
C LEU A 43 -6.62 -21.33 8.89
N ALA A 44 -5.98 -22.13 8.03
CA ALA A 44 -4.53 -22.20 7.92
C ALA A 44 -3.92 -21.06 7.09
N GLY A 45 -4.72 -20.18 6.48
CA GLY A 45 -4.25 -19.06 5.66
C GLY A 45 -3.55 -19.48 4.36
N VAL A 46 -3.84 -20.68 3.85
CA VAL A 46 -3.20 -21.27 2.65
C VAL A 46 -4.01 -20.95 1.38
N ASP A 47 -5.07 -20.15 1.48
CA ASP A 47 -5.76 -19.65 0.29
C ASP A 47 -4.83 -18.69 -0.46
N PRO A 48 -4.46 -18.98 -1.73
CA PRO A 48 -3.63 -18.09 -2.53
C PRO A 48 -4.19 -16.66 -2.54
N LEU A 49 -5.51 -16.46 -2.49
CA LEU A 49 -6.10 -15.12 -2.44
C LEU A 49 -5.76 -14.38 -1.13
N GLN A 50 -5.78 -15.05 0.01
CA GLN A 50 -5.40 -14.44 1.30
C GLN A 50 -3.90 -14.14 1.37
N VAL A 51 -3.05 -15.03 0.84
CA VAL A 51 -1.60 -14.78 0.75
C VAL A 51 -1.32 -13.57 -0.16
N THR A 52 -2.05 -13.45 -1.27
CA THR A 52 -1.89 -12.34 -2.21
C THR A 52 -2.40 -11.04 -1.59
N ALA A 53 -3.54 -11.06 -0.89
CA ALA A 53 -4.06 -9.90 -0.17
C ALA A 53 -3.12 -9.42 0.94
N LYS A 54 -2.55 -10.33 1.75
CA LYS A 54 -1.55 -9.98 2.78
C LYS A 54 -0.29 -9.38 2.16
N LYS A 55 0.19 -9.92 1.05
CA LYS A 55 1.34 -9.35 0.31
C LYS A 55 1.02 -7.97 -0.25
N ALA A 56 -0.18 -7.78 -0.78
CA ALA A 56 -0.63 -6.48 -1.27
C ALA A 56 -0.67 -5.45 -0.14
N ALA A 57 -1.30 -5.78 0.99
CA ALA A 57 -1.33 -4.89 2.17
C ALA A 57 0.09 -4.53 2.66
N ALA A 58 0.97 -5.54 2.81
CA ALA A 58 2.36 -5.30 3.19
C ALA A 58 3.11 -4.41 2.19
N SER A 59 2.81 -4.52 0.89
CA SER A 59 3.42 -3.64 -0.13
C SER A 59 2.94 -2.19 -0.02
N VAL A 60 1.67 -1.97 0.33
CA VAL A 60 1.13 -0.63 0.56
C VAL A 60 1.74 -0.01 1.82
N GLU A 61 1.84 -0.77 2.91
CA GLU A 61 2.50 -0.32 4.14
C GLU A 61 3.96 0.05 3.89
N ALA A 62 4.70 -0.77 3.14
CA ALA A 62 6.08 -0.49 2.78
C ALA A 62 6.23 0.77 1.90
N ALA A 63 5.30 0.98 0.96
CA ALA A 63 5.27 2.18 0.14
C ALA A 63 4.99 3.43 0.98
N HIS A 64 4.02 3.35 1.91
CA HIS A 64 3.73 4.41 2.85
C HIS A 64 4.94 4.76 3.71
N ASP A 65 5.59 3.76 4.32
CA ASP A 65 6.77 3.97 5.15
C ASP A 65 7.95 4.55 4.34
N ALA A 66 8.05 4.24 3.05
CA ALA A 66 9.03 4.85 2.15
C ALA A 66 8.71 6.31 1.85
N ALA A 67 7.45 6.63 1.53
CA ALA A 67 7.00 8.01 1.27
C ALA A 67 7.14 8.89 2.52
N HIS A 68 6.73 8.39 3.69
CA HIS A 68 6.89 9.08 4.96
C HIS A 68 8.35 9.40 5.25
N ARG A 69 9.25 8.41 5.13
CA ARG A 69 10.70 8.64 5.31
C ARG A 69 11.26 9.63 4.31
N ALA A 70 10.85 9.56 3.05
CA ALA A 70 11.32 10.47 2.01
C ALA A 70 10.89 11.91 2.28
N LEU A 71 9.66 12.12 2.74
CA LEU A 71 9.15 13.43 3.12
C LEU A 71 9.85 13.96 4.38
N SER A 72 9.95 13.15 5.45
CA SER A 72 10.63 13.59 6.70
C SER A 72 12.09 13.93 6.44
N LEU A 73 12.84 13.13 5.69
CA LEU A 73 14.22 13.45 5.31
C LEU A 73 14.31 14.75 4.51
N THR A 74 13.34 15.03 3.65
CA THR A 74 13.32 16.26 2.84
C THR A 74 13.10 17.48 3.73
N VAL A 75 12.12 17.42 4.63
CA VAL A 75 11.80 18.47 5.60
C VAL A 75 12.95 18.68 6.60
N GLU A 76 13.48 17.61 7.18
CA GLU A 76 14.64 17.64 8.08
C GLU A 76 15.84 18.26 7.37
N SER A 77 16.15 17.85 6.13
CA SER A 77 17.27 18.42 5.39
C SER A 77 17.12 19.93 5.15
N TRP A 78 15.89 20.42 4.95
CA TRP A 78 15.63 21.84 4.82
C TRP A 78 15.93 22.58 6.13
N TYR A 79 15.46 22.05 7.26
CA TYR A 79 15.71 22.63 8.57
C TYR A 79 17.18 22.58 8.96
N ASP A 80 17.88 21.47 8.69
CA ASP A 80 19.31 21.32 8.93
C ASP A 80 20.12 22.33 8.11
N LEU A 81 19.78 22.52 6.82
CA LEU A 81 20.43 23.53 5.99
C LEU A 81 20.18 24.94 6.53
N ARG A 82 18.97 25.21 7.04
CA ARG A 82 18.62 26.51 7.64
C ARG A 82 19.42 26.78 8.91
N GLU A 83 19.49 25.81 9.81
CA GLU A 83 20.21 25.92 11.08
C GLU A 83 21.72 26.05 10.85
N SER A 84 22.29 25.18 10.02
CA SER A 84 23.72 25.17 9.68
C SER A 84 24.14 26.26 8.69
N ARG A 85 23.19 27.01 8.13
CA ARG A 85 23.40 27.92 6.99
C ARG A 85 24.08 27.23 5.81
N ALA A 86 23.82 25.93 5.64
CA ALA A 86 24.43 25.05 4.65
C ALA A 86 25.98 24.99 4.69
N VAL A 87 26.59 25.36 5.83
CA VAL A 87 28.05 25.29 6.03
C VAL A 87 28.54 23.85 5.87
N GLY A 88 29.63 23.66 5.13
CA GLY A 88 30.17 22.33 4.84
C GLY A 88 29.52 21.62 3.64
N THR A 89 28.59 22.28 2.93
CA THR A 89 27.97 21.76 1.70
C THR A 89 28.34 22.60 0.48
N ALA A 90 28.11 22.05 -0.72
CA ALA A 90 28.24 22.80 -1.98
C ALA A 90 27.16 23.88 -2.18
N LEU A 91 26.27 24.07 -1.20
CA LEU A 91 25.20 25.07 -1.23
C LEU A 91 25.52 26.32 -0.39
N VAL A 92 26.61 26.35 0.40
CA VAL A 92 26.90 27.44 1.35
C VAL A 92 26.77 28.86 0.76
N GLU A 93 27.23 29.09 -0.47
CA GLU A 93 27.16 30.41 -1.12
C GLU A 93 25.78 30.75 -1.70
N ARG A 94 24.97 29.74 -2.04
CA ARG A 94 23.69 29.88 -2.75
C ARG A 94 22.49 29.78 -1.82
N PHE A 95 22.62 28.98 -0.76
CA PHE A 95 21.54 28.67 0.17
C PHE A 95 20.91 29.92 0.79
N PRO A 96 21.65 30.96 1.22
CA PRO A 96 21.01 32.18 1.75
C PRO A 96 20.02 32.84 0.78
N LYS A 97 20.31 32.81 -0.53
CA LYS A 97 19.39 33.36 -1.56
C LYS A 97 18.19 32.44 -1.81
N ILE A 98 18.38 31.13 -1.67
CA ILE A 98 17.28 30.15 -1.77
C ILE A 98 16.36 30.32 -0.57
N GLU A 99 16.93 30.38 0.64
CA GLU A 99 16.22 30.62 1.91
C GLU A 99 15.43 31.93 1.88
N GLU A 100 16.04 33.04 1.43
CA GLU A 100 15.36 34.34 1.35
C GLU A 100 14.15 34.30 0.40
N ARG A 101 14.24 33.56 -0.71
CA ARG A 101 13.14 33.40 -1.66
C ARG A 101 12.03 32.52 -1.09
N ALA A 102 12.40 31.37 -0.54
CA ALA A 102 11.48 30.45 0.10
C ALA A 102 10.72 31.14 1.25
N ALA A 103 11.39 31.96 2.05
CA ALA A 103 10.76 32.72 3.14
C ALA A 103 9.78 33.81 2.68
N ARG A 104 9.82 34.19 1.40
CA ARG A 104 8.90 35.17 0.79
C ARG A 104 7.85 34.53 -0.10
N ASP A 105 7.93 33.24 -0.34
CA ASP A 105 7.01 32.52 -1.21
C ASP A 105 5.92 31.85 -0.36
N PRO A 106 4.66 32.35 -0.39
CA PRO A 106 3.58 31.76 0.37
C PRO A 106 3.35 30.29 0.01
N GLU A 107 3.52 29.91 -1.25
CA GLU A 107 3.31 28.53 -1.70
C GLU A 107 4.29 27.58 -1.03
N PHE A 108 5.55 28.01 -0.85
CA PHE A 108 6.54 27.19 -0.17
C PHE A 108 6.22 27.02 1.31
N LEU A 109 5.81 28.10 1.98
CA LEU A 109 5.45 28.06 3.39
C LEU A 109 4.23 27.15 3.63
N ASP A 110 3.21 27.26 2.78
CA ASP A 110 2.01 26.42 2.85
C ASP A 110 2.37 24.93 2.65
N VAL A 111 3.18 24.61 1.63
CA VAL A 111 3.60 23.23 1.37
C VAL A 111 4.46 22.67 2.52
N LEU A 112 5.30 23.49 3.13
CA LEU A 112 6.12 23.07 4.28
C LEU A 112 5.25 22.83 5.52
N GLU A 113 4.27 23.71 5.78
CA GLU A 113 3.30 23.54 6.86
C GLU A 113 2.44 22.28 6.67
N ASP A 114 1.92 22.05 5.46
CA ASP A 114 1.17 20.85 5.11
C ASP A 114 2.01 19.58 5.29
N ALA A 115 3.30 19.63 4.95
CA ALA A 115 4.22 18.52 5.15
C ALA A 115 4.45 18.23 6.65
N ASP A 116 4.69 19.26 7.46
CA ASP A 116 4.86 19.13 8.90
C ASP A 116 3.56 18.62 9.56
N ALA A 117 2.39 19.12 9.14
CA ALA A 117 1.11 18.63 9.63
C ALA A 117 0.92 17.14 9.31
N LEU A 118 1.14 16.75 8.04
CA LEU A 118 0.95 15.37 7.58
C LEU A 118 1.91 14.36 8.24
N LEU A 119 3.15 14.78 8.54
CA LEU A 119 4.14 13.96 9.25
C LEU A 119 3.78 13.78 10.74
N ASN A 120 3.07 14.73 11.34
CA ASN A 120 2.66 14.67 12.75
C ASN A 120 1.27 14.03 12.95
N GLU A 121 0.51 13.80 11.88
CA GLU A 121 -0.77 13.09 11.93
C GLU A 121 -0.58 11.61 12.33
N THR A 122 -1.38 11.15 13.29
CA THR A 122 -1.41 9.73 13.70
C THR A 122 -1.66 8.81 12.52
N ARG A 123 -0.86 7.74 12.37
CA ARG A 123 -1.02 6.73 11.30
C ARG A 123 -2.44 6.12 11.30
N PRO A 124 -3.07 5.90 10.13
CA PRO A 124 -4.38 5.24 10.04
C PRO A 124 -4.32 3.80 10.55
N GLY A 125 -5.49 3.25 10.89
CA GLY A 125 -5.60 1.85 11.31
C GLY A 125 -5.25 0.87 10.19
N ALA A 126 -4.88 -0.37 10.54
CA ALA A 126 -4.52 -1.41 9.56
C ALA A 126 -5.67 -1.79 8.59
N ASP A 127 -6.91 -1.46 8.95
CA ASP A 127 -8.10 -1.74 8.14
C ASP A 127 -8.44 -0.62 7.13
N GLU A 128 -7.66 0.47 7.10
CA GLU A 128 -7.92 1.68 6.29
C GLU A 128 -6.92 1.83 5.12
N ILE A 129 -6.78 0.78 4.30
CA ILE A 129 -5.82 0.74 3.18
C ILE A 129 -6.01 1.90 2.19
N ASP A 130 -7.25 2.25 1.87
CA ASP A 130 -7.54 3.35 0.94
C ASP A 130 -7.10 4.70 1.50
N GLU A 131 -7.24 4.91 2.82
CA GLU A 131 -6.73 6.10 3.49
C GLU A 131 -5.20 6.12 3.48
N LEU A 132 -4.57 4.97 3.73
CA LEU A 132 -3.12 4.83 3.70
C LEU A 132 -2.55 5.14 2.30
N LEU A 133 -3.21 4.69 1.23
CA LEU A 133 -2.85 5.03 -0.16
C LEU A 133 -3.04 6.52 -0.45
N GLY A 134 -4.16 7.11 -0.01
CA GLY A 134 -4.41 8.54 -0.16
C GLY A 134 -3.37 9.39 0.57
N ARG A 135 -2.96 9.00 1.79
CA ARG A 135 -1.89 9.67 2.53
C ARG A 135 -0.53 9.50 1.88
N THR A 136 -0.19 8.29 1.42
CA THR A 136 1.05 8.02 0.68
C THR A 136 1.17 8.93 -0.55
N THR A 137 0.08 9.05 -1.32
CA THR A 137 0.05 9.91 -2.51
C THR A 137 0.27 11.38 -2.14
N ARG A 138 -0.42 11.87 -1.09
CA ARG A 138 -0.21 13.24 -0.57
C ARG A 138 1.23 13.48 -0.12
N MET A 139 1.86 12.52 0.55
CA MET A 139 3.27 12.63 0.97
C MET A 139 4.20 12.76 -0.24
N ASP A 140 4.00 11.93 -1.26
CA ASP A 140 4.80 11.99 -2.50
C ASP A 140 4.58 13.30 -3.25
N GLU A 141 3.34 13.79 -3.33
CA GLU A 141 3.02 15.08 -3.94
C GLU A 141 3.71 16.25 -3.23
N LEU A 142 3.63 16.31 -1.89
CA LEU A 142 4.30 17.34 -1.11
C LEU A 142 5.81 17.28 -1.28
N ASN A 143 6.40 16.09 -1.25
CA ASN A 143 7.84 15.89 -1.47
C ASN A 143 8.28 16.39 -2.86
N LEU A 144 7.53 16.05 -3.92
CA LEU A 144 7.81 16.52 -5.27
C LEU A 144 7.66 18.05 -5.40
N ARG A 145 6.63 18.63 -4.77
CA ARG A 145 6.41 20.09 -4.75
C ARG A 145 7.54 20.82 -4.04
N LEU A 146 7.93 20.39 -2.84
CA LEU A 146 9.06 20.98 -2.11
C LEU A 146 10.34 20.97 -2.96
N ARG A 147 10.66 19.83 -3.59
CA ARG A 147 11.83 19.72 -4.47
C ARG A 147 11.74 20.66 -5.68
N ALA A 148 10.57 20.73 -6.31
CA ALA A 148 10.35 21.58 -7.47
C ALA A 148 10.56 23.07 -7.13
N LEU A 149 9.98 23.53 -6.02
CA LEU A 149 10.12 24.91 -5.54
C LEU A 149 11.58 25.24 -5.22
N VAL A 150 12.27 24.39 -4.45
CA VAL A 150 13.69 24.58 -4.13
C VAL A 150 14.57 24.64 -5.40
N HIS A 151 14.32 23.74 -6.36
CA HIS A 151 15.03 23.76 -7.65
C HIS A 151 14.72 25.02 -8.48
N GLN A 152 13.49 25.53 -8.44
CA GLN A 152 13.12 26.77 -9.07
C GLN A 152 13.91 27.95 -8.48
N TYR A 153 14.03 28.02 -7.16
CA TYR A 153 14.80 29.08 -6.50
C TYR A 153 16.30 29.01 -6.80
N ASP A 154 16.89 27.81 -6.83
CA ASP A 154 18.30 27.65 -7.23
C ASP A 154 18.54 28.05 -8.69
N SER A 155 17.68 27.58 -9.61
CA SER A 155 17.82 27.84 -11.05
C SER A 155 17.62 29.32 -11.42
N ALA A 156 16.72 30.03 -10.75
CA ALA A 156 16.56 31.46 -10.88
C ALA A 156 17.78 32.23 -10.36
N GLY A 157 18.50 31.68 -9.36
CA GLY A 157 19.77 32.22 -8.88
C GLY A 157 20.87 32.13 -9.94
N ARG A 158 20.97 31.00 -10.63
CA ARG A 158 21.93 30.76 -11.71
C ARG A 158 21.74 31.68 -12.91
N ARG A 159 20.50 31.92 -13.33
CA ARG A 159 20.18 32.82 -14.47
C ARG A 159 20.50 34.30 -14.18
N GLY A 160 20.38 34.74 -12.93
CA GLY A 160 20.74 36.11 -12.53
C GLY A 160 22.23 36.39 -12.56
N LEU A 161 23.07 35.39 -12.25
CA LEU A 161 24.54 35.49 -12.28
C LEU A 161 25.11 35.48 -13.71
N GLY A 162 24.48 34.73 -14.63
CA GLY A 162 24.90 34.66 -16.03
C GLY A 162 24.64 35.92 -16.86
N ARG A 163 23.87 36.90 -16.36
CA ARG A 163 23.57 38.14 -17.09
C ARG A 163 24.63 39.25 -16.88
N PHE A 164 25.58 39.04 -15.98
CA PHE A 164 26.62 40.02 -15.62
C PHE A 164 28.02 39.68 -16.16
N PHE A 165 28.18 38.61 -16.93
CA PHE A 165 29.42 38.32 -17.65
C PHE A 165 29.10 38.14 -19.15
N PRO A 166 29.54 39.07 -20.04
CA PRO A 166 29.55 38.86 -21.48
C PRO A 166 30.59 37.81 -21.91
#